data_AF-A0A7K2WZF1-F1
#
_entry.id   AF-A0A7K2WZF1-F1
#
_cell.length_a   1.000
_cell.length_b   1.000
_cell.length_c   1.000
_cell.angle_alpha   90.00
_cell.angle_beta   90.00
_cell.angle_gamma   90.00
#
_symmetry.space_group_name_H-M   'P 1'
#
loop_
_entity.id
_entity.type
_entity.pdbx_description
1 polymer ?
#
loop_
_entity_poly.entity_id
_entity_poly.type
_entity_poly.pdbx_seq_one_letter_code
_entity_poly.pdbx_strand_id
1 'polypeptide(L)' 'MSLHEELTAVKRSLDDLVRTVGQLEQRLGETRAAEARPLAPALVHELIPIPDTPYNHALWTDSDDEGLGVHSRRT' A
#
# COMPACT_ATOMS: atom_id res chain seq x y z
N MET A 1 -32.88 3.55 28.85
CA MET A 1 -32.04 4.48 28.06
C MET A 1 -32.99 5.18 27.10
N SER A 2 -32.83 6.49 26.92
CA SER A 2 -33.76 7.30 26.15
C SER A 2 -33.34 7.37 24.68
N LEU A 3 -34.29 7.26 23.74
CA LEU A 3 -34.04 7.47 22.29
C LEU A 3 -33.34 8.82 22.01
N HIS A 4 -33.57 9.82 22.86
CA HIS A 4 -32.91 11.12 22.76
C HIS A 4 -31.41 11.04 23.09
N GLU A 5 -31.02 10.23 24.07
CA GLU A 5 -29.61 9.98 24.41
C GLU A 5 -28.92 9.23 23.27
N GLU A 6 -29.58 8.22 22.70
CA GLU A 6 -29.07 7.46 21.55
C GLU A 6 -28.89 8.34 20.32
N LEU A 7 -29.87 9.19 19.98
CA LEU A 7 -29.74 10.14 18.88
C LEU A 7 -28.59 11.13 19.10
N THR A 8 -28.41 11.59 20.33
CA THR A 8 -27.31 12.49 20.69
C THR A 8 -25.96 11.79 20.57
N ALA A 9 -25.87 10.53 20.98
CA ALA A 9 -24.68 9.71 20.82
C ALA A 9 -24.33 9.46 19.34
N VAL A 10 -25.32 9.14 18.51
CA VAL A 10 -25.14 8.95 17.06
C VAL A 10 -24.68 10.24 16.39
N LYS A 11 -25.28 11.39 16.73
CA LYS A 11 -24.84 12.69 16.21
C LYS A 11 -23.38 12.97 16.52
N ARG A 12 -22.98 12.77 17.78
CA ARG A 12 -21.59 12.96 18.20
C ARG A 12 -20.64 12.00 17.48
N SER A 13 -21.02 10.74 17.34
CA SER A 13 -20.23 9.76 16.59
C SER A 13 -20.07 10.14 15.12
N LEU A 14 -21.09 10.72 14.49
CA LEU A 14 -21.02 11.19 13.12
C LEU A 14 -20.10 12.40 12.98
N ASP A 15 -20.20 13.36 13.92
CA ASP A 15 -19.32 14.53 13.95
C ASP A 15 -17.85 14.11 14.12
N ASP A 16 -17.58 13.14 15.00
CA ASP A 16 -16.24 12.58 15.21
C ASP A 16 -15.73 11.84 13.96
N LEU A 17 -16.60 11.12 13.24
CA LEU A 17 -16.25 10.47 11.98
C LEU A 17 -15.88 11.49 10.91
N VAL A 18 -16.70 12.52 10.72
CA VAL A 18 -16.43 13.61 9.75
C VAL A 18 -15.09 14.28 10.05
N ARG A 19 -14.81 14.57 11.32
CA ARG A 19 -13.52 15.15 11.73
C ARG A 19 -12.35 14.22 11.42
N THR A 20 -12.49 12.92 11.70
CA THR A 20 -11.42 11.94 11.49
C THR A 20 -11.12 11.74 10.00
N VAL A 21 -12.15 11.69 9.16
CA VAL A 21 -12.00 11.59 7.69
C VAL A 21 -11.31 12.84 7.14
N GLY A 22 -11.72 14.04 7.55
CA GLY A 22 -11.06 15.28 7.09
C GLY A 22 -9.57 15.35 7.46
N GLN A 23 -9.19 14.86 8.65
CA GLN A 23 -7.78 14.75 9.05
C GLN A 23 -7.02 13.74 8.19
N LEU A 24 -7.64 12.62 7.82
CA LEU A 24 -7.02 11.61 6.97
C LEU A 24 -6.79 12.14 5.55
N GLU A 25 -7.79 12.83 4.98
CA GLU A 25 -7.68 13.46 3.66
C GLU A 25 -6.58 14.52 3.63
N GLN A 26 -6.46 15.35 4.68
CA GLN A 26 -5.38 16.33 4.79
C GLN A 26 -4.00 15.65 4.79
N ARG A 27 -3.83 14.61 5.61
CA ARG A 27 -2.56 13.86 5.70
C ARG A 27 -2.21 13.18 4.38
N LEU A 28 -3.20 12.63 3.67
CA LEU A 28 -2.99 12.06 2.34
C LEU A 28 -2.59 13.13 1.32
N GLY A 29 -3.19 14.32 1.39
CA GLY A 29 -2.80 15.46 0.58
C GLY A 29 -1.35 15.89 0.81
N GLU A 30 -0.92 15.92 2.07
CA GLU A 30 0.47 16.23 2.47
C GLU A 30 1.46 15.16 1.97
N THR A 31 1.14 13.87 2.13
CA THR A 31 1.95 12.76 1.61
C THR A 31 2.07 12.83 0.09
N ARG A 32 0.95 13.03 -0.62
CA ARG A 32 0.96 13.15 -2.07
C ARG A 32 1.74 14.37 -2.55
N ALA A 33 1.67 15.50 -1.84
CA ALA A 33 2.47 16.67 -2.14
C ALA A 33 3.97 16.43 -1.91
N ALA A 34 4.33 15.62 -0.92
CA ALA A 34 5.70 15.19 -0.68
C ALA A 34 6.22 14.24 -1.77
N GLU A 35 5.39 13.31 -2.26
CA GLU A 35 5.71 12.42 -3.38
C GLU A 35 5.80 13.16 -4.72
N ALA A 36 4.93 14.15 -4.92
CA ALA A 36 4.94 14.99 -6.13
C ALA A 36 6.07 16.03 -6.12
N ARG A 37 6.76 16.22 -5.00
CA ARG A 37 7.92 17.11 -4.93
C ARG A 37 9.03 16.50 -5.78
N PRO A 38 9.55 17.22 -6.79
CA PRO A 38 10.64 16.71 -7.59
C PRO A 38 11.81 16.37 -6.66
N LEU A 39 12.28 15.12 -6.71
CA LEU A 39 13.57 14.74 -6.15
C LEU A 39 14.59 15.73 -6.72
N ALA A 40 15.27 16.47 -5.82
CA ALA A 40 16.37 17.32 -6.21
C ALA A 40 17.36 16.49 -7.07
N PRO A 41 18.03 17.09 -8.07
CA PRO A 41 18.70 16.37 -9.18
C PRO A 41 19.91 15.49 -8.80
N ALA A 42 20.10 15.12 -7.53
CA ALA A 42 21.28 14.42 -7.03
C ALA A 42 21.24 12.89 -7.12
N LEU A 43 20.14 12.26 -7.56
CA LEU A 43 20.06 10.80 -7.71
C LEU A 43 19.29 10.40 -8.97
N VAL A 44 19.67 10.96 -10.13
CA VAL A 44 19.48 10.23 -11.39
C VAL A 44 20.41 9.02 -11.36
N HIS A 45 20.04 7.99 -10.58
CA HIS A 45 20.55 6.66 -10.81
C HIS A 45 20.33 6.39 -12.29
N GLU A 46 21.41 6.08 -12.99
CA GLU A 46 21.41 5.64 -14.38
C GLU A 46 20.28 4.63 -14.55
N LEU A 47 19.18 5.08 -15.16
CA LEU A 47 17.97 4.28 -15.28
C LEU A 47 18.34 3.09 -16.16
N ILE A 48 18.46 1.92 -15.55
CA ILE A 48 18.76 0.69 -16.28
C ILE A 48 17.48 0.30 -17.03
N PRO A 49 17.47 0.30 -18.38
CA PRO A 49 16.29 -0.07 -19.13
C PRO A 49 16.00 -1.56 -18.90
N ILE A 50 14.79 -1.88 -18.43
CA ILE A 50 14.31 -3.27 -18.34
C ILE A 50 13.79 -3.64 -19.73
N PRO A 51 14.35 -4.67 -20.40
CA PRO A 51 13.87 -5.09 -21.71
C PRO A 51 12.45 -5.68 -21.63
N ASP A 52 11.57 -5.29 -22.55
CA ASP A 52 10.21 -5.86 -22.70
C ASP A 52 10.22 -7.26 -23.33
N THR A 53 11.39 -7.82 -23.62
CA THR A 53 11.52 -9.16 -24.19
C THR A 53 11.09 -10.21 -23.16
N PRO A 54 10.26 -11.20 -23.54
CA PRO A 54 9.89 -12.29 -22.66
C PRO A 54 11.11 -12.99 -22.07
N TYR A 55 10.96 -13.44 -20.83
CA TYR A 55 12.02 -14.16 -20.12
C TYR A 55 12.43 -15.44 -20.87
N ASN A 56 13.73 -15.66 -21.05
CA ASN A 56 14.22 -16.87 -21.70
C ASN A 56 14.24 -18.04 -20.71
N HIS A 57 13.17 -18.83 -20.72
CA HIS A 57 13.00 -19.98 -19.85
C HIS A 57 13.99 -21.13 -20.12
N ALA A 58 14.66 -21.13 -21.28
CA ALA A 58 15.69 -22.11 -21.62
C ALA A 58 16.93 -21.99 -20.72
N LEU A 59 17.17 -20.81 -20.12
CA LEU A 59 18.27 -20.56 -19.18
C LEU A 59 18.06 -21.23 -17.80
N TRP A 60 16.88 -21.78 -17.55
CA TRP A 60 16.46 -22.35 -16.27
C TRP A 60 15.88 -23.76 -16.43
N THR A 61 16.12 -24.39 -17.58
CA THR A 61 15.56 -25.71 -17.92
C THR A 61 16.30 -26.85 -17.21
N ASP A 62 17.55 -26.64 -16.84
CA ASP A 62 18.39 -27.54 -16.03
C ASP A 62 18.44 -27.14 -14.55
N SER A 63 17.79 -26.03 -14.19
CA SER A 63 17.67 -25.59 -12.81
C SER A 63 16.70 -26.54 -12.12
N ASP A 64 17.24 -27.43 -11.29
CA ASP A 64 16.45 -28.38 -10.51
C ASP A 64 15.45 -27.58 -9.67
N ASP A 65 14.15 -27.85 -9.87
CA ASP A 65 13.08 -27.33 -9.03
C ASP A 65 13.18 -28.06 -7.68
N GLU A 66 14.27 -27.80 -6.95
CA GLU A 66 14.41 -28.12 -5.53
C GLU A 66 13.39 -27.25 -4.80
N GLY A 67 12.16 -27.76 -4.85
CA GLY A 67 10.94 -27.07 -4.49
C GLY A 67 11.04 -26.48 -3.09
N LEU A 68 10.51 -25.27 -2.99
CA LEU A 68 10.17 -24.57 -1.75
C LEU A 68 9.74 -25.58 -0.69
N GLY A 69 10.57 -25.68 0.36
CA GLY A 69 10.51 -26.73 1.36
C GLY A 69 9.08 -27.15 1.72
N VAL A 70 8.83 -28.45 1.55
CA VAL A 70 7.64 -29.17 2.02
C VAL A 70 7.08 -28.55 3.31
N HIS A 71 5.96 -27.82 3.20
CA HIS A 71 5.12 -27.54 4.36
C HIS A 71 4.37 -28.83 4.72
N SER A 72 5.04 -29.77 5.40
CA SER A 72 4.31 -30.76 6.18
C SER A 72 3.61 -30.04 7.34
N ARG A 73 2.39 -29.57 7.10
CA ARG A 73 1.42 -29.41 8.20
C ARG A 73 0.89 -30.80 8.51
N ARG A 74 1.44 -31.42 9.56
CA ARG A 74 0.80 -32.58 10.17
C ARG A 74 -0.28 -32.07 11.11
N THR A 75 -1.50 -32.54 10.88
CA THR A 75 -2.68 -32.46 11.75
C THR A 75 -2.38 -32.95 13.16
#